data_AF-A0A382I5E8-F1
#
_entry.id   AF-A0A382I5E8-F1
#
_cell.length_a   1.000
_cell.length_b   1.000
_cell.length_c   1.000
_cell.angle_alpha   90.00
_cell.angle_beta   90.00
_cell.angle_gamma   90.00
#
_symmetry.space_group_name_H-M   'P 1'
#
loop_
_entity.id
_entity.type
_entity.pdbx_description
1 polymer ?
#
loop_
_entity_poly.entity_id
_entity_poly.type
_entity_poly.pdbx_seq_one_letter_code
_entity_poly.pdbx_strand_id
1 'polypeptide(L)'
;MNTMDKISENLFAKIRGRFPSITLGDETGVVTDDPKMARYFDFDFKNGEEILGKVSITINEESGVVITFNNDFITNESDDVKDDWYNFLKELRVFSKKNMLNFDTRDITKSNLD
;
A
#
# COMPACT_ATOMS: atom_id res chain seq x y z
N MET A 1 5.43 20.66 10.94
CA MET A 1 4.92 19.35 10.52
C MET A 1 4.46 19.49 9.09
N ASN A 2 5.10 18.79 8.16
CA ASN A 2 4.76 18.86 6.74
C ASN A 2 3.42 18.13 6.52
N THR A 3 2.65 18.55 5.51
CA THR A 3 1.43 17.90 5.06
C THR A 3 1.70 16.42 4.73
N MET A 4 2.81 16.10 4.06
CA MET A 4 3.17 14.71 3.77
C MET A 4 3.41 13.87 5.02
N ASP A 5 4.08 14.42 6.03
CA ASP A 5 4.34 13.71 7.29
C ASP A 5 3.03 13.27 7.96
N LYS A 6 2.03 14.16 7.95
CA LYS A 6 0.70 13.87 8.49
C LYS A 6 -0.02 12.79 7.68
N ILE A 7 0.14 12.82 6.35
CA ILE A 7 -0.51 11.84 5.48
C ILE A 7 0.14 10.46 5.67
N SER A 8 1.47 10.38 5.75
CA SER A 8 2.18 9.13 6.03
C SER A 8 1.81 8.55 7.39
N GLU A 9 1.74 9.37 8.44
CA GLU A 9 1.31 8.94 9.77
C GLU A 9 -0.14 8.40 9.77
N ASN A 10 -1.05 9.09 9.07
CA ASN A 10 -2.44 8.64 8.93
C ASN A 10 -2.57 7.36 8.11
N LEU A 11 -1.78 7.21 7.04
CA LEU A 11 -1.75 6.00 6.23
C LEU A 11 -1.27 4.84 7.08
N PHE A 12 -0.14 4.99 7.78
CA PHE A 12 0.40 4.00 8.70
C PHE A 12 -0.63 3.54 9.74
N ALA A 13 -1.30 4.49 10.40
CA ALA A 13 -2.34 4.19 11.38
C ALA A 13 -3.48 3.34 10.79
N LYS A 14 -3.81 3.56 9.51
CA LYS A 14 -4.83 2.80 8.79
C LYS A 14 -4.37 1.38 8.45
N ILE A 15 -3.13 1.20 8.01
CA ILE A 15 -2.61 -0.11 7.56
C ILE A 15 -2.17 -1.00 8.72
N ARG A 16 -1.57 -0.44 9.79
CA ARG A 16 -1.04 -1.22 10.92
C ARG A 16 -2.09 -1.99 11.70
N GLY A 17 -3.35 -1.53 11.65
CA GLY A 17 -4.48 -2.22 12.28
C GLY A 17 -4.86 -3.51 11.56
N ARG A 18 -4.55 -3.61 10.25
CA ARG A 18 -4.87 -4.75 9.40
C ARG A 18 -3.66 -5.65 9.14
N PHE A 19 -2.47 -5.06 9.06
CA PHE A 19 -1.22 -5.75 8.79
C PHE A 19 -0.24 -5.51 9.95
N PRO A 20 -0.01 -6.50 10.83
CA PRO A 20 0.79 -6.29 12.04
C PRO A 20 2.30 -6.17 11.77
N SER A 21 2.78 -6.67 10.64
CA SER A 21 4.18 -6.60 10.22
C SER A 21 4.28 -5.71 8.99
N ILE A 22 4.74 -4.48 9.19
CA ILE A 22 4.93 -3.48 8.14
C ILE A 22 6.37 -2.97 8.22
N THR A 23 7.05 -2.97 7.08
CA THR A 23 8.34 -2.31 6.93
C THR A 23 8.09 -0.91 6.38
N LEU A 24 8.68 0.11 7.02
CA LEU A 24 8.61 1.49 6.56
C LEU A 24 9.95 1.88 5.95
N GLY A 25 9.91 2.57 4.81
CA GLY A 25 11.09 3.18 4.19
C GLY A 25 10.90 4.69 4.05
N ASP A 26 11.93 5.48 4.30
CA ASP A 26 11.93 6.93 4.10
C ASP A 26 12.11 7.33 2.61
N GLU A 27 12.16 8.63 2.31
CA GLU A 27 12.33 9.14 0.95
C GLU A 27 13.64 8.74 0.26
N THR A 28 14.65 8.31 1.02
CA THR A 28 15.93 7.84 0.50
C THR A 28 15.94 6.32 0.26
N GLY A 29 14.85 5.64 0.60
CA GLY A 29 14.72 4.19 0.53
C GLY A 29 15.36 3.47 1.71
N VAL A 30 15.70 4.19 2.79
CA VAL A 30 16.27 3.60 4.00
C VAL A 30 15.14 3.19 4.95
N VAL A 31 15.27 2.01 5.56
CA VAL A 31 14.29 1.54 6.55
C VAL A 31 14.24 2.50 7.73
N THR A 32 13.03 2.89 8.11
CA THR A 32 12.77 3.81 9.22
C THR A 32 11.74 3.23 10.16
N ASP A 33 11.74 3.67 11.41
CA ASP A 33 10.71 3.38 12.40
C ASP A 33 9.76 4.56 12.63
N ASP A 34 10.01 5.72 12.00
CA ASP A 34 9.17 6.91 12.10
C ASP A 34 8.08 6.91 10.99
N PRO A 35 6.80 6.72 11.35
CA PRO A 35 5.70 6.73 10.39
C PRO A 35 5.52 8.06 9.64
N LYS A 36 6.03 9.16 10.18
CA LYS A 36 5.94 10.49 9.54
C LYS A 36 6.91 10.60 8.36
N MET A 37 8.08 9.99 8.50
CA MET A 37 9.11 10.00 7.46
C MET A 37 8.87 8.93 6.39
N ALA A 38 8.01 7.96 6.66
CA ALA A 38 7.69 6.88 5.73
C ALA A 38 7.17 7.40 4.37
N ARG A 39 7.79 6.94 3.30
CA ARG A 39 7.40 7.09 1.89
C ARG A 39 7.14 5.76 1.20
N TYR A 40 7.58 4.65 1.80
CA TYR A 40 7.28 3.28 1.38
C TYR A 40 6.72 2.48 2.55
N PHE A 41 5.71 1.67 2.28
CA PHE A 41 5.08 0.78 3.25
C PHE A 41 4.95 -0.62 2.63
N ASP A 42 5.75 -1.55 3.12
CA ASP A 42 5.77 -2.92 2.61
C ASP A 42 5.17 -3.87 3.64
N PHE A 43 4.26 -4.72 3.19
CA PHE A 43 3.62 -5.71 4.05
C PHE A 43 3.14 -6.92 3.26
N ASP A 44 2.90 -8.00 4.00
CA ASP A 44 2.25 -9.19 3.48
C ASP A 44 0.73 -9.00 3.55
N PHE A 45 0.06 -9.15 2.41
CA PHE A 45 -1.40 -9.27 2.35
C PHE A 45 -1.79 -10.70 2.70
N LYS A 46 -2.67 -10.86 3.69
CA LYS A 46 -2.97 -12.16 4.30
C LYS A 46 -4.46 -12.44 4.36
N ASN A 47 -4.83 -13.71 4.31
CA ASN A 47 -6.15 -14.21 4.68
C ASN A 47 -5.99 -15.17 5.87
N GLY A 48 -6.35 -14.69 7.07
CA GLY A 48 -6.00 -15.41 8.31
C GLY A 48 -4.49 -15.49 8.52
N GLU A 49 -3.94 -16.69 8.61
CA GLU A 49 -2.50 -16.94 8.77
C GLU A 49 -1.76 -17.05 7.42
N GLU A 50 -2.48 -17.25 6.32
CA GLU A 50 -1.91 -17.45 5.00
C GLU A 50 -1.46 -16.12 4.38
N ILE A 51 -0.21 -16.09 3.91
CA ILE A 51 0.31 -14.97 3.12
C ILE A 51 -0.05 -15.20 1.66
N LEU A 52 -0.91 -14.34 1.14
CA LEU A 52 -1.32 -14.40 -0.26
C LEU A 52 -0.26 -13.74 -1.14
N GLY A 53 0.22 -12.56 -0.74
CA GLY A 53 1.21 -11.84 -1.54
C GLY A 53 1.84 -10.65 -0.81
N LYS A 54 2.80 -10.01 -1.49
CA LYS A 54 3.46 -8.79 -1.00
C LYS A 54 2.86 -7.57 -1.67
N VAL A 55 2.61 -6.54 -0.86
CA VAL A 55 2.07 -5.26 -1.30
C VAL A 55 3.02 -4.16 -0.82
N SER A 56 3.34 -3.26 -1.72
CA SER A 56 4.11 -2.05 -1.43
C SER A 56 3.26 -0.83 -1.72
N ILE A 57 3.22 0.12 -0.79
CA ILE A 57 2.58 1.42 -0.98
C ILE A 57 3.67 2.48 -1.01
N THR A 58 3.75 3.22 -2.11
CA THR A 58 4.60 4.40 -2.21
C THR A 58 3.75 5.66 -2.10
N ILE A 59 4.24 6.67 -1.38
CA ILE A 59 3.63 7.98 -1.30
C ILE A 59 4.63 9.10 -1.57
N ASN A 60 4.29 10.02 -2.45
CA ASN A 60 5.01 11.28 -2.64
C ASN A 60 4.11 12.36 -3.27
N GLU A 61 4.61 13.58 -3.35
CA GLU A 61 3.83 14.73 -3.84
C GLU A 61 3.55 14.67 -5.36
N GLU A 62 4.42 14.03 -6.13
CA GLU A 62 4.33 13.99 -7.60
C GLU A 62 3.36 12.89 -8.08
N SER A 63 3.58 11.66 -7.64
CA SER A 63 2.81 10.48 -8.04
C SER A 63 1.58 10.21 -7.15
N GLY A 64 1.49 10.86 -5.98
CA GLY A 64 0.44 10.59 -5.01
C GLY A 64 0.68 9.25 -4.30
N VAL A 65 -0.35 8.40 -4.25
CA VAL A 65 -0.29 7.06 -3.66
C VAL A 65 -0.25 6.01 -4.77
N VAL A 66 0.79 5.19 -4.80
CA VAL A 66 0.96 4.11 -5.76
C VAL A 66 1.00 2.77 -5.03
N ILE A 67 0.13 1.84 -5.42
CA ILE A 67 0.09 0.49 -4.86
C ILE A 67 0.75 -0.47 -5.83
N THR A 68 1.85 -1.09 -5.42
CA THR A 68 2.55 -2.09 -6.22
C THR A 68 2.28 -3.48 -5.65
N PHE A 69 1.87 -4.41 -6.52
CA PHE A 69 1.52 -5.77 -6.13
C PHE A 69 1.72 -6.74 -7.30
N ASN A 70 1.75 -8.05 -7.01
CA ASN A 70 1.67 -9.10 -8.02
C ASN A 70 0.22 -9.58 -8.12
N ASN A 71 -0.42 -9.54 -9.30
CA ASN A 71 -1.83 -9.95 -9.44
C ASN A 71 -2.08 -11.47 -9.35
N ASP A 72 -1.02 -12.30 -9.38
CA ASP A 72 -1.11 -13.75 -9.27
C ASP A 72 -1.79 -14.19 -7.96
N PHE A 73 -1.57 -13.47 -6.86
CA PHE A 73 -2.16 -13.83 -5.56
C PHE A 73 -3.65 -13.56 -5.45
N ILE A 74 -4.27 -12.90 -6.43
CA ILE A 74 -5.71 -12.62 -6.44
C ILE A 74 -6.43 -13.47 -7.48
N THR A 75 -5.75 -13.91 -8.54
CA THR A 75 -6.39 -14.45 -9.74
C THR A 75 -7.19 -15.73 -9.46
N ASN A 76 -6.64 -16.65 -8.65
CA ASN A 76 -7.26 -17.94 -8.32
C ASN A 76 -7.86 -18.02 -6.92
N GLU A 77 -7.94 -16.90 -6.22
CA GLU A 77 -8.50 -16.85 -4.87
C GLU A 77 -10.03 -16.90 -4.87
N SER A 78 -10.58 -17.22 -3.69
CA SER A 78 -12.02 -17.15 -3.42
C SER A 78 -12.57 -15.74 -3.64
N ASP A 79 -13.88 -15.65 -3.91
CA ASP A 79 -14.56 -14.37 -4.12
C ASP A 79 -14.45 -13.45 -2.88
N ASP A 80 -14.48 -14.01 -1.68
CA ASP A 80 -14.33 -13.25 -0.43
C ASP A 80 -12.95 -12.56 -0.34
N VAL A 81 -11.88 -13.24 -0.74
CA VAL A 81 -10.51 -12.68 -0.75
C VAL A 81 -10.37 -11.61 -1.82
N LYS A 82 -10.95 -11.83 -3.01
CA LYS A 82 -11.00 -10.84 -4.09
C LYS A 82 -11.73 -9.58 -3.64
N ASP A 83 -12.89 -9.74 -3.01
CA ASP A 83 -13.66 -8.63 -2.47
C ASP A 83 -12.90 -7.86 -1.39
N ASP A 84 -12.21 -8.58 -0.48
CA ASP A 84 -11.39 -7.95 0.56
C ASP A 84 -10.23 -7.12 -0.03
N TRP A 85 -9.61 -7.62 -1.11
CA TRP A 85 -8.59 -6.89 -1.87
C TRP A 85 -9.16 -5.65 -2.59
N TYR A 86 -10.27 -5.78 -3.31
CA TYR A 86 -10.87 -4.65 -4.01
C TYR A 86 -11.39 -3.58 -3.05
N ASN A 87 -11.93 -3.99 -1.90
CA ASN A 87 -12.31 -3.08 -0.82
C ASN A 87 -11.09 -2.35 -0.26
N PHE A 88 -9.98 -3.04 -0.05
CA PHE A 88 -8.71 -2.43 0.36
C PHE A 88 -8.25 -1.35 -0.63
N LEU A 89 -8.21 -1.66 -1.93
CA LEU A 89 -7.85 -0.69 -2.98
C LEU A 89 -8.80 0.51 -3.02
N LYS A 90 -10.11 0.27 -2.86
CA LYS A 90 -11.13 1.32 -2.83
C LYS A 90 -10.95 2.25 -1.63
N GLU A 91 -10.63 1.71 -0.46
CA GLU A 91 -10.35 2.50 0.74
C GLU A 91 -9.12 3.39 0.56
N LEU A 92 -8.05 2.87 -0.04
CA LEU A 92 -6.85 3.65 -0.34
C LEU A 92 -7.12 4.73 -1.39
N ARG A 93 -7.91 4.44 -2.42
CA ARG A 93 -8.36 5.45 -3.39
C ARG A 93 -9.13 6.59 -2.72
N VAL A 94 -10.01 6.27 -1.77
CA VAL A 94 -10.74 7.28 -0.99
C VAL A 94 -9.78 8.07 -0.09
N PHE A 95 -8.79 7.41 0.52
CA PHE A 95 -7.76 8.07 1.30
C PHE A 95 -6.96 9.06 0.46
N SER A 96 -6.45 8.67 -0.72
CA SER A 96 -5.71 9.56 -1.61
C SER A 96 -6.54 10.78 -1.99
N LYS A 97 -7.80 10.55 -2.39
CA LYS A 97 -8.72 11.64 -2.75
C LYS A 97 -8.96 12.63 -1.60
N LYS A 98 -9.11 12.15 -0.36
CA LYS A 98 -9.28 13.01 0.83
C LYS A 98 -8.07 13.88 1.11
N ASN A 99 -6.88 13.44 0.71
CA ASN A 99 -5.62 14.14 0.89
C ASN A 99 -5.15 14.88 -0.39
N MET A 100 -6.03 15.00 -1.40
CA MET A 100 -5.71 15.64 -2.70
C MET A 100 -4.53 14.99 -3.43
N LEU A 101 -4.32 13.68 -3.24
CA LEU A 101 -3.29 12.90 -3.92
C LEU A 101 -3.89 12.07 -5.06
N ASN A 102 -3.06 11.83 -6.09
CA ASN A 102 -3.34 10.83 -7.11
C ASN A 102 -3.36 9.42 -6.50
N PHE A 103 -4.02 8.49 -7.20
CA PHE A 103 -4.07 7.09 -6.82
C PHE A 103 -3.79 6.23 -8.05
N ASP A 104 -2.81 5.34 -7.95
CA ASP A 104 -2.41 4.43 -9.01
C ASP A 104 -2.13 3.02 -8.47
N THR A 105 -2.22 2.03 -9.35
CA THR A 105 -1.99 0.62 -9.07
C THR A 105 -1.05 0.04 -10.12
N ARG A 106 0.04 -0.58 -9.68
CA ARG A 106 1.05 -1.21 -10.53
C ARG A 106 1.10 -2.71 -10.27
N ASP A 107 0.70 -3.46 -11.27
CA ASP A 107 0.80 -4.91 -11.30
C ASP A 107 2.14 -5.31 -11.92
N ILE A 108 3.04 -5.86 -11.10
CA ILE A 108 4.41 -6.22 -11.54
C ILE A 108 4.43 -7.42 -12.49
N THR A 109 3.35 -8.20 -12.59
CA THR A 109 3.24 -9.29 -13.58
C THR A 109 3.10 -8.75 -15.01
N LYS A 110 2.58 -7.53 -15.16
CA LYS A 110 2.35 -6.88 -16.46
C LYS A 110 3.58 -6.14 -16.99
N SER A 111 4.62 -5.97 -16.17
CA SER A 111 5.84 -5.24 -16.56
C SER A 111 6.80 -6.03 -17.47
N ASN A 112 6.47 -7.27 -17.87
CA ASN A 112 7.30 -8.10 -18.76
C ASN A 112 6.83 -8.14 -20.22
N LEU A 113 5.97 -7.22 -20.66
CA LEU A 113 5.54 -7.09 -22.06
C LEU A 113 5.95 -5.72 -22.61
N ASP A 114 7.26 -5.54 -22.80
CA ASP A 114 7.82 -4.61 -23.80
C ASP A 114 7.93 -5.31 -25.16
#